data_AF-A0AA36IPI0-F1
#
_entry.id   AF-A0AA36IPI0-F1
#
_cell.length_a   1.000
_cell.length_b   1.000
_cell.length_c   1.000
_cell.angle_alpha   90.00
_cell.angle_beta   90.00
_cell.angle_gamma   90.00
#
_symmetry.space_group_name_H-M   'P 1'
#
loop_
_entity.id
_entity.type
_entity.pdbx_description
1 polymer ?
#
loop_
_entity_poly.entity_id
_entity_poly.type
_entity_poly.pdbx_seq_one_letter_code
_entity_poly.pdbx_strand_id
1 'polypeptide(L)'
;MRVLLIGGGGREHALAAKLAASPLLTALICAPGNPGTAAIATNAVLDVANHSAVIDFCRIQSIDLVVIGPEAPLVAGLADDLAAAGIAVFGPTAEAARLEGSKAFTKELCDRQGIPTAAYGRFNNAPKAKAYVRQQGAPIVIKADGLAGGKGVTVAMTVEEALAAIDDCFEGAFGDAGAEVVVEAFLEGEEVSFFCLCDGRTALPLTSAQDHKRVGDGDTGPNTGGMGAYSPAPIFDAAMQARVMEEIIAPTLSGMAAMGCPFTGVLYAGLMVTDEGPKLIEYNVRFGDPECQVIMPRLRDDLLPLLKAAAEGALGDATARWTDDTALTVVMCAPGYPAAPEKGSVIGGLDKAGAMDGVTIFHAGTARRGGDLVANGGRVLNVTATGSTVSEAQALAYQAVEAIDWPDGFWLHGQCGVAIDERVGVRRELSGCAIGVKDHGWQQGEPCAAALDPPHKDADRCFIGARMDRPDGDRAETALHAGQYVCEHGRPRDHRKPAAGPGDRRCGLDPGQHRTRVDHMGGGPRSIGRLPVARIVERRIGDDLIEAPAFETRRFPGTTIQRHIGGDDPHARLKAGVFRALHRLARAVRHHGIVLEQRRTGIGAPAEDGQRRRAGARPQIG
;
A
#
# COMPACT_ATOMS: atom_id res chain seq x y z
N MET A 1 5.46 -3.83 -24.14
CA MET A 1 4.22 -3.78 -23.34
C MET A 1 3.97 -2.38 -22.86
N ARG A 2 2.76 -1.87 -23.08
CA ARG A 2 2.29 -0.55 -22.65
C ARG A 2 1.57 -0.70 -21.31
N VAL A 3 2.03 0.01 -20.30
CA VAL A 3 1.54 -0.13 -18.92
C VAL A 3 0.84 1.15 -18.49
N LEU A 4 -0.33 1.00 -17.86
CA LEU A 4 -0.99 2.07 -17.10
C LEU A 4 -0.81 1.79 -15.61
N LEU A 5 -0.12 2.67 -14.90
CA LEU A 5 0.02 2.65 -13.44
C LEU A 5 -0.97 3.65 -12.82
N ILE A 6 -1.88 3.14 -11.99
CA ILE A 6 -2.86 3.95 -11.27
C ILE A 6 -2.28 4.38 -9.92
N GLY A 7 -2.30 5.69 -9.65
CA GLY A 7 -1.85 6.33 -8.42
C GLY A 7 -0.83 7.46 -8.66
N GLY A 8 -0.34 8.03 -7.58
CA GLY A 8 0.50 9.24 -7.61
C GLY A 8 1.31 9.49 -6.34
N GLY A 9 1.40 8.51 -5.45
CA GLY A 9 2.21 8.54 -4.25
C GLY A 9 3.65 8.11 -4.47
N GLY A 10 4.38 7.91 -3.36
CA GLY A 10 5.77 7.47 -3.37
C GLY A 10 5.93 6.04 -3.85
N ARG A 11 5.00 5.17 -3.42
CA ARG A 11 4.90 3.79 -3.91
C ARG A 11 4.76 3.73 -5.43
N GLU A 12 3.87 4.53 -6.03
CA GLU A 12 3.71 4.53 -7.47
C GLU A 12 4.93 5.08 -8.20
N HIS A 13 5.67 6.02 -7.60
CA HIS A 13 6.94 6.44 -8.18
C HIS A 13 8.00 5.32 -8.12
N ALA A 14 8.10 4.59 -7.00
CA ALA A 14 9.00 3.43 -6.91
C ALA A 14 8.63 2.31 -7.91
N LEU A 15 7.34 2.00 -8.05
CA LEU A 15 6.86 1.07 -9.07
C LEU A 15 7.16 1.56 -10.48
N ALA A 16 6.90 2.84 -10.78
CA ALA A 16 7.19 3.42 -12.08
C ALA A 16 8.68 3.34 -12.42
N ALA A 17 9.57 3.64 -11.47
CA ALA A 17 11.02 3.53 -11.65
C ALA A 17 11.43 2.10 -11.99
N LYS A 18 10.86 1.11 -11.28
CA LYS A 18 11.19 -0.30 -11.53
C LYS A 18 10.62 -0.82 -12.86
N LEU A 19 9.41 -0.39 -13.22
CA LEU A 19 8.78 -0.71 -14.50
C LEU A 19 9.52 -0.07 -15.68
N ALA A 20 9.97 1.18 -15.54
CA ALA A 20 10.72 1.91 -16.55
C ALA A 20 12.07 1.24 -16.88
N ALA A 21 12.64 0.47 -15.94
CA ALA A 21 13.86 -0.30 -16.15
C ALA A 21 13.64 -1.61 -16.94
N SER A 22 12.39 -2.02 -17.19
CA SER A 22 12.11 -3.27 -17.91
C SER A 22 12.43 -3.13 -19.40
N PRO A 23 13.22 -4.05 -20.00
CA PRO A 23 13.43 -4.10 -21.45
C PRO A 23 12.17 -4.48 -22.23
N LEU A 24 11.13 -5.00 -21.56
CA LEU A 24 9.85 -5.36 -22.18
C LEU A 24 8.87 -4.17 -22.24
N LEU A 25 9.17 -3.07 -21.56
CA LEU A 25 8.32 -1.88 -21.54
C LEU A 25 8.43 -1.12 -22.87
N THR A 26 7.28 -0.74 -23.44
CA THR A 26 7.20 0.09 -24.65
C THR A 26 6.63 1.47 -24.37
N ALA A 27 5.80 1.61 -23.33
CA ALA A 27 5.33 2.90 -22.83
C ALA A 27 4.83 2.73 -21.39
N LEU A 28 5.13 3.70 -20.54
CA LEU A 28 4.58 3.78 -19.18
C LEU A 28 3.77 5.06 -19.03
N ILE A 29 2.52 4.89 -18.62
CA ILE A 29 1.60 5.98 -18.32
C ILE A 29 1.22 5.89 -16.84
N CYS A 30 1.29 7.01 -16.12
CA CYS A 30 0.82 7.09 -14.73
C CYS A 30 -0.44 7.96 -14.65
N ALA A 31 -1.42 7.57 -13.83
CA ALA A 31 -2.67 8.32 -13.66
C ALA A 31 -3.05 8.47 -12.17
N PRO A 32 -3.01 9.68 -11.59
CA PRO A 32 -2.54 10.94 -12.20
C PRO A 32 -1.01 11.07 -12.26
N GLY A 33 -0.27 10.22 -11.53
CA GLY A 33 1.16 10.41 -11.31
C GLY A 33 1.48 11.65 -10.48
N ASN A 34 2.76 12.00 -10.40
CA ASN A 34 3.28 13.19 -9.73
C ASN A 34 4.51 13.75 -10.52
N PRO A 35 5.07 14.92 -10.13
CA PRO A 35 6.23 15.48 -10.82
C PRO A 35 7.44 14.54 -10.96
N GLY A 36 7.63 13.60 -10.02
CA GLY A 36 8.69 12.60 -10.10
C GLY A 36 8.40 11.54 -11.17
N THR A 37 7.20 10.98 -11.21
CA THR A 37 6.83 10.03 -12.27
C THR A 37 6.86 10.66 -13.66
N ALA A 38 6.59 11.96 -13.78
CA ALA A 38 6.67 12.68 -15.06
C ALA A 38 8.09 12.71 -15.66
N ALA A 39 9.13 12.46 -14.86
CA ALA A 39 10.51 12.36 -15.35
C ALA A 39 10.81 11.02 -16.06
N ILE A 40 10.01 9.97 -15.80
CA ILE A 40 10.25 8.61 -16.26
C ILE A 40 9.05 7.97 -16.98
N ALA A 41 7.90 8.64 -16.98
CA ALA A 41 6.64 8.18 -17.54
C ALA A 41 5.80 9.36 -18.06
N THR A 42 4.75 9.06 -18.83
CA THR A 42 3.75 10.07 -19.18
C THR A 42 2.67 10.12 -18.11
N ASN A 43 2.50 11.26 -17.44
CA ASN A 43 1.37 11.45 -16.54
C ASN A 43 0.12 11.83 -17.33
N ALA A 44 -0.99 11.12 -17.09
CA ALA A 44 -2.28 11.36 -17.72
C ALA A 44 -3.26 12.00 -16.74
N VAL A 45 -4.03 12.97 -17.23
CA VAL A 45 -5.20 13.49 -16.51
C VAL A 45 -6.35 12.51 -16.76
N LEU A 46 -6.60 11.65 -15.79
CA LEU A 46 -7.63 10.62 -15.85
C LEU A 46 -8.29 10.52 -14.48
N ASP A 47 -9.62 10.62 -14.46
CA ASP A 47 -10.40 10.35 -13.25
C ASP A 47 -10.52 8.83 -13.06
N VAL A 48 -9.71 8.30 -12.14
CA VAL A 48 -9.62 6.86 -11.89
C VAL A 48 -10.85 6.29 -11.19
N ALA A 49 -11.70 7.14 -10.61
CA ALA A 49 -12.99 6.72 -10.06
C ALA A 49 -14.04 6.49 -11.16
N ASN A 50 -13.82 7.02 -12.37
CA ASN A 50 -14.67 6.76 -13.52
C ASN A 50 -14.15 5.56 -14.31
N HIS A 51 -14.55 4.35 -13.92
CA HIS A 51 -14.08 3.10 -14.52
C HIS A 51 -14.30 3.04 -16.04
N SER A 52 -15.43 3.57 -16.53
CA SER A 52 -15.69 3.63 -17.98
C SER A 52 -14.65 4.47 -18.72
N ALA A 53 -14.26 5.61 -18.15
CA ALA A 53 -13.21 6.45 -18.72
C ALA A 53 -11.84 5.77 -18.67
N VAL A 54 -11.54 5.00 -17.60
CA VAL A 54 -10.31 4.21 -17.51
C VAL A 54 -10.27 3.12 -18.59
N ILE A 55 -11.35 2.38 -18.79
CA ILE A 55 -11.46 1.35 -19.83
C ILE A 55 -11.27 1.95 -21.23
N ASP A 56 -11.96 3.06 -21.52
CA ASP A 56 -11.83 3.74 -22.81
C ASP A 56 -10.41 4.27 -23.02
N PHE A 57 -9.79 4.83 -21.97
CA PHE A 57 -8.39 5.24 -22.01
C PHE A 57 -7.47 4.07 -22.33
N CYS A 58 -7.66 2.92 -21.67
CA CYS A 58 -6.87 1.70 -21.93
C CYS A 58 -6.99 1.24 -23.38
N ARG A 59 -8.20 1.28 -23.96
CA ARG A 59 -8.43 0.92 -25.38
C ARG A 59 -7.75 1.90 -26.32
N ILE A 60 -7.94 3.20 -26.12
CA ILE A 60 -7.36 4.25 -26.96
C ILE A 60 -5.83 4.21 -26.91
N GLN A 61 -5.27 4.02 -25.71
CA GLN A 61 -3.83 3.97 -25.50
C GLN A 61 -3.24 2.57 -25.76
N SER A 62 -4.04 1.57 -26.11
CA SER A 62 -3.60 0.17 -26.30
C SER A 62 -2.77 -0.33 -25.11
N ILE A 63 -3.32 -0.21 -23.91
CA ILE A 63 -2.68 -0.67 -22.67
C ILE A 63 -2.73 -2.20 -22.62
N ASP A 64 -1.56 -2.81 -22.41
CA ASP A 64 -1.40 -4.26 -22.29
C ASP A 64 -1.58 -4.74 -20.84
N LEU A 65 -1.24 -3.89 -19.86
CA LEU A 65 -1.36 -4.20 -18.44
C LEU A 65 -1.70 -2.93 -17.64
N VAL A 66 -2.73 -3.01 -16.80
CA VAL A 66 -3.01 -2.00 -15.77
C VAL A 66 -2.42 -2.48 -14.44
N VAL A 67 -1.68 -1.62 -13.74
CA VAL A 67 -1.16 -1.88 -12.39
C VAL A 67 -1.85 -0.90 -11.45
N ILE A 68 -2.57 -1.42 -10.44
CA ILE A 68 -3.27 -0.57 -9.47
C ILE A 68 -2.41 -0.44 -8.22
N GLY A 69 -1.93 0.78 -7.95
CA GLY A 69 -1.12 1.10 -6.77
C GLY A 69 -1.93 1.25 -5.47
N PRO A 70 -2.91 2.17 -5.42
CA PRO A 70 -3.68 2.43 -4.20
C PRO A 70 -4.85 1.46 -4.00
N GLU A 71 -5.29 1.36 -2.76
CA GLU A 71 -6.37 0.48 -2.29
C GLU A 71 -7.77 0.96 -2.74
N ALA A 72 -8.01 2.26 -2.83
CA ALA A 72 -9.34 2.80 -3.10
C ALA A 72 -9.93 2.31 -4.45
N PRO A 73 -9.20 2.31 -5.59
CA PRO A 73 -9.71 1.75 -6.84
C PRO A 73 -9.93 0.23 -6.79
N LEU A 74 -9.18 -0.50 -5.96
CA LEU A 74 -9.36 -1.95 -5.77
C LEU A 74 -10.69 -2.24 -5.07
N VAL A 75 -10.95 -1.55 -3.95
CA VAL A 75 -12.21 -1.67 -3.20
C VAL A 75 -13.40 -1.20 -4.02
N ALA A 76 -13.22 -0.21 -4.90
CA ALA A 76 -14.26 0.26 -5.81
C ALA A 76 -14.59 -0.74 -6.94
N GLY A 77 -13.76 -1.75 -7.19
CA GLY A 77 -13.97 -2.76 -8.23
C GLY A 77 -13.42 -2.39 -9.61
N LEU A 78 -12.41 -1.50 -9.68
CA LEU A 78 -11.78 -1.16 -10.96
C LEU A 78 -11.14 -2.40 -11.62
N ALA A 79 -10.58 -3.31 -10.83
CA ALA A 79 -10.00 -4.55 -11.33
C ALA A 79 -11.06 -5.45 -11.99
N ASP A 80 -12.23 -5.60 -11.37
CA ASP A 80 -13.34 -6.38 -11.91
C ASP A 80 -13.81 -5.82 -13.26
N ASP A 81 -14.00 -4.51 -13.36
CA ASP A 81 -14.48 -3.84 -14.57
C ASP A 81 -13.46 -3.91 -15.71
N LEU A 82 -12.16 -3.78 -15.41
CA LEU A 82 -11.08 -3.96 -16.40
C LEU A 82 -11.02 -5.40 -16.91
N ALA A 83 -11.08 -6.38 -16.01
CA ALA A 83 -11.07 -7.79 -16.37
C ALA A 83 -12.30 -8.17 -17.22
N ALA A 84 -13.49 -7.69 -16.85
CA ALA A 84 -14.72 -7.87 -17.63
C ALA A 84 -14.64 -7.23 -19.02
N ALA A 85 -13.85 -6.16 -19.17
CA ALA A 85 -13.57 -5.51 -20.45
C ALA A 85 -12.45 -6.19 -21.26
N GLY A 86 -11.85 -7.28 -20.75
CA GLY A 86 -10.77 -8.02 -21.40
C GLY A 86 -9.40 -7.35 -21.31
N ILE A 87 -9.20 -6.46 -20.33
CA ILE A 87 -7.93 -5.75 -20.10
C ILE A 87 -7.22 -6.45 -18.93
N ALA A 88 -5.96 -6.84 -19.14
CA ALA A 88 -5.17 -7.45 -18.07
C ALA A 88 -4.91 -6.42 -16.96
N VAL A 89 -5.13 -6.85 -15.72
CA VAL A 89 -5.00 -5.99 -14.54
C VAL A 89 -4.26 -6.71 -13.42
N PHE A 90 -3.27 -6.04 -12.87
CA PHE A 90 -2.58 -6.43 -11.65
C PHE A 90 -3.23 -5.72 -10.46
N GLY A 91 -4.03 -6.48 -9.73
CA GLY A 91 -4.75 -6.05 -8.53
C GLY A 91 -5.89 -7.04 -8.21
N PRO A 92 -6.29 -7.16 -6.94
CA PRO A 92 -7.39 -8.04 -6.55
C PRO A 92 -8.73 -7.52 -7.04
N THR A 93 -9.70 -8.42 -7.16
CA THR A 93 -11.13 -8.07 -7.30
C THR A 93 -11.61 -7.31 -6.06
N ALA A 94 -12.73 -6.59 -6.15
CA ALA A 94 -13.35 -5.91 -5.00
C ALA A 94 -13.63 -6.88 -3.85
N GLU A 95 -14.09 -8.09 -4.17
CA GLU A 95 -14.37 -9.11 -3.16
C GLU A 95 -13.09 -9.59 -2.48
N ALA A 96 -11.99 -9.78 -3.23
CA ALA A 96 -10.70 -10.13 -2.66
C ALA A 96 -10.05 -8.95 -1.90
N ALA A 97 -10.32 -7.71 -2.31
CA ALA A 97 -9.85 -6.49 -1.66
C ALA A 97 -10.49 -6.28 -0.28
N ARG A 98 -11.55 -7.02 0.07
CA ARG A 98 -12.12 -7.06 1.43
C ARG A 98 -11.12 -7.48 2.49
N LEU A 99 -10.03 -8.16 2.13
CA LEU A 99 -8.92 -8.46 3.06
C LEU A 99 -8.33 -7.18 3.71
N GLU A 100 -8.25 -6.07 2.97
CA GLU A 100 -7.87 -4.75 3.53
C GLU A 100 -9.10 -3.92 3.87
N GLY A 101 -10.14 -3.99 3.03
CA GLY A 101 -11.35 -3.17 3.16
C GLY A 101 -12.24 -3.50 4.36
N SER A 102 -12.17 -4.70 4.92
CA SER A 102 -12.91 -5.10 6.13
C SER A 102 -12.03 -5.96 7.04
N LYS A 103 -11.66 -5.40 8.19
CA LYS A 103 -10.95 -6.11 9.26
C LYS A 103 -11.81 -7.24 9.80
N ALA A 104 -13.13 -7.02 9.88
CA ALA A 104 -14.09 -8.06 10.28
C ALA A 104 -14.07 -9.28 9.33
N PHE A 105 -13.95 -9.06 8.01
CA PHE A 105 -13.81 -10.13 7.03
C PHE A 105 -12.50 -10.90 7.20
N THR A 106 -11.38 -10.19 7.33
CA THR A 106 -10.07 -10.82 7.55
C THR A 106 -10.03 -11.68 8.81
N LYS A 107 -10.60 -11.19 9.91
CA LYS A 107 -10.64 -11.96 11.15
C LYS A 107 -11.52 -13.22 11.05
N GLU A 108 -12.63 -13.15 10.33
CA GLU A 108 -13.46 -14.33 10.06
C GLU A 108 -12.73 -15.36 9.17
N LEU A 109 -11.96 -14.88 8.18
CA LEU A 109 -11.09 -15.76 7.41
C LEU A 109 -10.06 -16.45 8.31
N CYS A 110 -9.45 -15.70 9.24
CA CYS A 110 -8.50 -16.28 10.19
C CYS A 110 -9.12 -17.39 11.03
N ASP A 111 -10.31 -17.18 11.58
CA ASP A 111 -11.01 -18.21 12.36
C ASP A 111 -11.34 -19.45 11.52
N ARG A 112 -11.80 -19.25 10.28
CA ARG A 112 -12.17 -20.35 9.37
C ARG A 112 -10.97 -21.18 8.93
N GLN A 113 -9.82 -20.55 8.74
CA GLN A 113 -8.61 -21.20 8.23
C GLN A 113 -7.59 -21.55 9.33
N GLY A 114 -7.85 -21.18 10.58
CA GLY A 114 -6.91 -21.37 11.68
C GLY A 114 -5.64 -20.52 11.56
N ILE A 115 -5.73 -19.34 10.94
CA ILE A 115 -4.58 -18.45 10.77
C ILE A 115 -4.25 -17.77 12.10
N PRO A 116 -3.00 -17.83 12.59
CA PRO A 116 -2.60 -17.17 13.83
C PRO A 116 -2.83 -15.65 13.77
N THR A 117 -3.64 -15.11 14.68
CA THR A 117 -3.91 -13.67 14.80
C THR A 117 -4.25 -13.30 16.25
N ALA A 118 -4.34 -12.01 16.56
CA ALA A 118 -4.78 -11.55 17.87
C ALA A 118 -6.23 -11.97 18.15
N ALA A 119 -6.50 -12.41 19.39
CA ALA A 119 -7.86 -12.63 19.87
C ALA A 119 -8.68 -11.34 19.72
N TYR A 120 -9.94 -11.46 19.31
CA TYR A 120 -10.72 -10.28 18.93
C TYR A 120 -12.21 -10.42 19.23
N GLY A 121 -12.89 -9.28 19.30
CA GLY A 121 -14.35 -9.17 19.30
C GLY A 121 -14.81 -8.15 18.26
N ARG A 122 -15.98 -8.38 17.65
CA ARG A 122 -16.60 -7.47 16.67
C ARG A 122 -17.84 -6.82 17.27
N PHE A 123 -17.99 -5.52 17.07
CA PHE A 123 -19.09 -4.76 17.66
C PHE A 123 -19.62 -3.72 16.68
N ASN A 124 -20.94 -3.66 16.55
CA ASN A 124 -21.67 -2.67 15.76
C ASN A 124 -22.37 -1.62 16.64
N ASN A 125 -22.01 -1.55 17.93
CA ASN A 125 -22.52 -0.55 18.85
C ASN A 125 -21.54 -0.32 20.01
N ALA A 126 -21.39 0.96 20.40
CA ALA A 126 -20.48 1.37 21.46
C ALA A 126 -20.74 0.67 22.81
N PRO A 127 -21.99 0.52 23.31
CA PRO A 127 -22.22 -0.09 24.63
C PRO A 127 -21.65 -1.50 24.77
N LYS A 128 -21.83 -2.37 23.77
CA LYS A 128 -21.28 -3.74 23.80
C LYS A 128 -19.76 -3.73 23.67
N ALA A 129 -19.20 -2.91 22.79
CA ALA A 129 -17.74 -2.77 22.65
C ALA A 129 -17.10 -2.35 23.98
N LYS A 130 -17.67 -1.33 24.63
CA LYS A 130 -17.22 -0.84 25.94
C LYS A 130 -17.35 -1.87 27.05
N ALA A 131 -18.42 -2.67 27.04
CA ALA A 131 -18.57 -3.76 28.01
C ALA A 131 -17.48 -4.83 27.82
N TYR A 132 -17.16 -5.18 26.57
CA TYR A 132 -16.09 -6.11 26.25
C TYR A 132 -14.73 -5.58 26.69
N VAL A 133 -14.39 -4.32 26.39
CA VAL A 133 -13.14 -3.68 26.85
C VAL A 133 -13.02 -3.73 28.37
N ARG A 134 -14.09 -3.41 29.12
CA ARG A 134 -14.08 -3.48 30.59
C ARG A 134 -13.85 -4.90 31.13
N GLN A 135 -14.25 -5.93 30.37
CA GLN A 135 -14.03 -7.32 30.74
C GLN A 135 -12.58 -7.76 30.44
N GLN A 136 -12.01 -7.35 29.32
CA GLN A 136 -10.67 -7.74 28.89
C GLN A 136 -9.55 -6.96 29.60
N GLY A 137 -9.78 -5.67 29.88
CA GLY A 137 -8.76 -4.76 30.40
C GLY A 137 -7.90 -4.14 29.28
N ALA A 138 -6.74 -3.62 29.67
CA ALA A 138 -5.75 -2.98 28.79
C ALA A 138 -4.34 -3.54 29.10
N PRO A 139 -3.36 -3.48 28.17
CA PRO A 139 -3.44 -2.85 26.85
C PRO A 139 -4.34 -3.59 25.86
N ILE A 140 -5.04 -2.83 25.01
CA ILE A 140 -6.00 -3.36 24.02
C ILE A 140 -6.03 -2.49 22.77
N VAL A 141 -6.34 -3.07 21.61
CA VAL A 141 -6.32 -2.35 20.33
C VAL A 141 -7.74 -2.16 19.82
N ILE A 142 -8.10 -0.92 19.51
CA ILE A 142 -9.38 -0.54 18.90
C ILE A 142 -9.14 -0.21 17.44
N LYS A 143 -9.82 -0.92 16.54
CA LYS A 143 -9.73 -0.70 15.10
C LYS A 143 -11.11 -0.40 14.51
N ALA A 144 -11.24 0.71 13.79
CA ALA A 144 -12.41 0.96 12.97
C ALA A 144 -12.45 -0.02 11.78
N ASP A 145 -13.62 -0.61 11.49
CA ASP A 145 -13.80 -1.41 10.28
C ASP A 145 -13.95 -0.49 9.06
N GLY A 146 -13.31 -0.86 7.94
CA GLY A 146 -13.23 -0.02 6.74
C GLY A 146 -11.86 0.63 6.49
N LEU A 147 -11.79 1.38 5.39
CA LEU A 147 -10.61 2.16 4.98
C LEU A 147 -10.53 3.46 5.78
N ALA A 148 -9.65 3.49 6.79
CA ALA A 148 -9.41 4.68 7.62
C ALA A 148 -8.04 5.34 7.35
N GLY A 149 -7.38 5.01 6.24
CA GLY A 149 -6.08 5.59 5.85
C GLY A 149 -4.98 5.43 6.90
N GLY A 150 -4.95 4.30 7.62
CA GLY A 150 -4.01 4.03 8.71
C GLY A 150 -4.27 4.78 10.03
N LYS A 151 -5.29 5.65 10.09
CA LYS A 151 -5.63 6.45 11.28
C LYS A 151 -6.68 5.80 12.20
N GLY A 152 -7.40 4.79 11.70
CA GLY A 152 -8.46 4.10 12.44
C GLY A 152 -7.96 3.00 13.37
N VAL A 153 -6.73 3.08 13.87
CA VAL A 153 -6.14 2.09 14.80
C VAL A 153 -5.58 2.81 16.02
N THR A 154 -6.15 2.52 17.19
CA THR A 154 -5.71 3.04 18.48
C THR A 154 -5.23 1.90 19.36
N VAL A 155 -3.96 1.95 19.76
CA VAL A 155 -3.40 1.09 20.81
C VAL A 155 -3.64 1.81 22.14
N ALA A 156 -4.62 1.33 22.90
CA ALA A 156 -5.00 1.92 24.17
C ALA A 156 -4.26 1.22 25.32
N MET A 157 -3.50 1.99 26.09
CA MET A 157 -2.73 1.49 27.24
C MET A 157 -3.58 1.48 28.51
N THR A 158 -4.68 2.23 28.52
CA THR A 158 -5.66 2.26 29.60
C THR A 158 -7.06 1.92 29.09
N VAL A 159 -7.94 1.49 30.01
CA VAL A 159 -9.34 1.22 29.67
C VAL A 159 -10.03 2.52 29.22
N GLU A 160 -9.73 3.64 29.86
CA GLU A 160 -10.28 4.96 29.56
C GLU A 160 -9.95 5.40 28.12
N GLU A 161 -8.69 5.22 27.69
CA GLU A 161 -8.27 5.47 26.31
C GLU A 161 -9.04 4.59 25.32
N ALA A 162 -9.22 3.30 25.64
CA ALA A 162 -9.95 2.37 24.79
C ALA A 162 -11.43 2.76 24.66
N LEU A 163 -12.06 3.21 25.75
CA LEU A 163 -13.44 3.67 25.75
C LEU A 163 -13.62 4.95 24.92
N ALA A 164 -12.68 5.89 24.99
CA ALA A 164 -12.68 7.10 24.17
C ALA A 164 -12.51 6.77 22.68
N ALA A 165 -11.56 5.89 22.33
CA ALA A 165 -11.35 5.46 20.97
C ALA A 165 -12.59 4.77 20.36
N ILE A 166 -13.36 4.04 21.17
CA ILE A 166 -14.65 3.46 20.73
C ILE A 166 -15.65 4.57 20.42
N ASP A 167 -15.76 5.60 21.26
CA ASP A 167 -16.67 6.71 21.00
C ASP A 167 -16.31 7.43 19.70
N ASP A 168 -15.02 7.74 19.49
CA ASP A 168 -14.54 8.38 18.26
C ASP A 168 -14.92 7.58 17.00
N CYS A 169 -14.84 6.25 17.07
CA CYS A 169 -15.23 5.37 15.96
C CYS A 169 -16.73 5.49 15.64
N PHE A 170 -17.61 5.50 16.66
CA PHE A 170 -19.07 5.52 16.47
C PHE A 170 -19.65 6.92 16.26
N GLU A 171 -18.92 7.98 16.64
CA GLU A 171 -19.30 9.38 16.37
C GLU A 171 -18.98 9.83 14.94
N GLY A 172 -18.44 8.93 14.11
CA GLY A 172 -18.24 9.16 12.67
C GLY A 172 -16.93 9.87 12.33
N ALA A 173 -15.93 9.84 13.22
CA ALA A 173 -14.61 10.46 12.97
C ALA A 173 -13.91 9.91 11.70
N PHE A 174 -14.32 8.73 11.22
CA PHE A 174 -13.76 8.06 10.05
C PHE A 174 -14.77 7.92 8.87
N GLY A 175 -15.87 8.68 8.88
CA GLY A 175 -16.88 8.63 7.82
C GLY A 175 -17.72 7.35 7.87
N ASP A 176 -17.90 6.69 6.71
CA ASP A 176 -18.59 5.39 6.63
C ASP A 176 -17.77 4.26 7.29
N ALA A 177 -16.45 4.43 7.41
CA ALA A 177 -15.62 3.57 8.26
C ALA A 177 -15.90 3.90 9.73
N GLY A 178 -16.10 2.88 10.57
CA GLY A 178 -16.47 3.07 11.99
C GLY A 178 -17.92 2.72 12.37
N ALA A 179 -18.75 2.31 11.41
CA ALA A 179 -20.06 1.68 11.71
C ALA A 179 -19.91 0.38 12.53
N GLU A 180 -18.77 -0.29 12.40
CA GLU A 180 -18.34 -1.40 13.22
C GLU A 180 -16.91 -1.19 13.72
N VAL A 181 -16.59 -1.78 14.87
CA VAL A 181 -15.25 -1.80 15.45
C VAL A 181 -14.81 -3.23 15.74
N VAL A 182 -13.53 -3.48 15.50
CA VAL A 182 -12.83 -4.69 15.93
C VAL A 182 -11.98 -4.33 17.14
N VAL A 183 -12.22 -5.01 18.25
CA VAL A 183 -11.43 -4.86 19.49
C VAL A 183 -10.52 -6.07 19.60
N GLU A 184 -9.21 -5.86 19.56
CA GLU A 184 -8.20 -6.92 19.53
C GLU A 184 -7.32 -6.91 20.78
N ALA A 185 -6.90 -8.09 21.21
CA ALA A 185 -5.84 -8.24 22.20
C ALA A 185 -4.55 -7.57 21.70
N PHE A 186 -3.85 -6.89 22.60
CA PHE A 186 -2.53 -6.35 22.32
C PHE A 186 -1.54 -7.49 22.07
N LEU A 187 -0.76 -7.38 21.01
CA LEU A 187 0.33 -8.31 20.71
C LEU A 187 1.67 -7.64 21.02
N GLU A 188 2.52 -8.34 21.74
CA GLU A 188 3.89 -7.91 22.03
C GLU A 188 4.87 -8.71 21.18
N GLY A 189 5.83 -8.03 20.57
CA GLY A 189 6.79 -8.63 19.66
C GLY A 189 7.46 -7.59 18.76
N GLU A 190 8.09 -8.06 17.69
CA GLU A 190 8.68 -7.20 16.66
C GLU A 190 7.78 -7.18 15.42
N GLU A 191 7.40 -5.98 14.96
CA GLU A 191 6.57 -5.80 13.77
C GLU A 191 7.39 -6.07 12.49
N VAL A 192 6.80 -6.82 11.55
CA VAL A 192 7.37 -7.07 10.23
C VAL A 192 6.27 -7.03 9.17
N SER A 193 6.56 -6.36 8.06
CA SER A 193 5.77 -6.38 6.83
C SER A 193 6.33 -7.45 5.90
N PHE A 194 5.52 -8.45 5.53
CA PHE A 194 5.92 -9.50 4.59
C PHE A 194 5.08 -9.45 3.32
N PHE A 195 5.74 -9.59 2.16
CA PHE A 195 5.14 -9.37 0.85
C PHE A 195 5.15 -10.63 0.01
N CYS A 196 4.01 -10.97 -0.56
CA CYS A 196 3.87 -12.05 -1.54
C CYS A 196 3.22 -11.51 -2.83
N LEU A 197 3.74 -11.95 -3.97
CA LEU A 197 3.10 -11.78 -5.27
C LEU A 197 2.18 -12.99 -5.52
N CYS A 198 0.90 -12.74 -5.74
CA CYS A 198 -0.12 -13.78 -5.83
C CYS A 198 -0.85 -13.74 -7.18
N ASP A 199 -1.18 -14.91 -7.72
CA ASP A 199 -1.86 -15.07 -9.02
C ASP A 199 -3.26 -15.71 -8.92
N GLY A 200 -3.79 -15.81 -7.71
CA GLY A 200 -5.04 -16.51 -7.38
C GLY A 200 -4.83 -17.93 -6.86
N ARG A 201 -3.66 -18.55 -7.08
CA ARG A 201 -3.36 -19.92 -6.62
C ARG A 201 -1.99 -20.04 -5.97
N THR A 202 -1.00 -19.40 -6.55
CA THR A 202 0.40 -19.42 -6.12
C THR A 202 0.74 -18.11 -5.42
N ALA A 203 1.52 -18.19 -4.34
CA ALA A 203 2.20 -17.06 -3.72
C ALA A 203 3.70 -17.18 -3.94
N LEU A 204 4.28 -16.23 -4.67
CA LEU A 204 5.72 -16.03 -4.75
C LEU A 204 6.15 -15.08 -3.61
N PRO A 205 6.91 -15.56 -2.60
CA PRO A 205 7.45 -14.69 -1.57
C PRO A 205 8.39 -13.64 -2.19
N LEU A 206 8.20 -12.37 -1.83
CA LEU A 206 9.05 -11.28 -2.28
C LEU A 206 10.16 -10.99 -1.26
N THR A 207 9.86 -10.21 -0.23
CA THR A 207 10.82 -9.87 0.84
C THR A 207 10.07 -9.37 2.08
N SER A 208 10.78 -9.23 3.19
CA SER A 208 10.32 -8.49 4.37
C SER A 208 10.76 -7.02 4.33
N ALA A 209 10.04 -6.18 5.06
CA ALA A 209 10.42 -4.83 5.43
C ALA A 209 9.92 -4.54 6.85
N GLN A 210 10.43 -3.50 7.48
CA GLN A 210 9.87 -2.97 8.71
C GLN A 210 9.66 -1.47 8.53
N ASP A 211 8.46 -1.00 8.84
CA ASP A 211 8.08 0.40 8.75
C ASP A 211 8.06 1.06 10.14
N HIS A 212 8.14 2.39 10.15
CA HIS A 212 8.06 3.20 11.36
C HIS A 212 6.80 4.06 11.28
N LYS A 213 5.75 3.69 12.00
CA LYS A 213 4.42 4.31 11.85
C LYS A 213 4.27 5.63 12.60
N ARG A 214 4.99 5.83 13.71
CA ARG A 214 4.83 6.98 14.61
C ARG A 214 5.51 8.22 14.05
N VAL A 215 4.88 9.39 14.23
CA VAL A 215 5.36 10.67 13.64
C VAL A 215 6.59 11.25 14.33
N GLY A 216 6.78 10.96 15.62
CA GLY A 216 7.82 11.55 16.45
C GLY A 216 8.90 10.55 16.83
N ASP A 217 10.09 11.09 17.12
CA ASP A 217 11.21 10.30 17.62
C ASP A 217 10.81 9.60 18.94
N GLY A 218 11.18 8.33 19.04
CA GLY A 218 11.00 7.43 20.17
C GLY A 218 9.73 6.61 20.04
N ASP A 219 9.26 6.38 18.81
CA ASP A 219 7.92 5.88 18.52
C ASP A 219 6.81 6.69 19.23
N THR A 220 6.97 8.02 19.25
CA THR A 220 6.05 8.93 19.94
C THR A 220 5.07 9.62 18.99
N GLY A 221 3.99 10.17 19.55
CA GLY A 221 2.97 10.88 18.78
C GLY A 221 1.99 9.96 18.05
N PRO A 222 1.09 10.51 17.21
CA PRO A 222 0.08 9.74 16.50
C PRO A 222 0.68 8.76 15.47
N ASN A 223 -0.08 7.70 15.18
CA ASN A 223 0.18 6.81 14.04
C ASN A 223 0.02 7.59 12.71
N THR A 224 0.80 7.18 11.73
CA THR A 224 0.83 7.77 10.39
C THR A 224 0.77 6.66 9.34
N GLY A 225 0.77 7.02 8.04
CA GLY A 225 0.93 6.04 6.97
C GLY A 225 2.33 5.41 6.89
N GLY A 226 3.29 5.83 7.72
CA GLY A 226 4.69 5.41 7.72
C GLY A 226 5.64 6.59 7.46
N MET A 227 6.59 6.80 8.38
CA MET A 227 7.63 7.84 8.37
C MET A 227 8.99 7.35 7.84
N GLY A 228 9.11 6.05 7.61
CA GLY A 228 10.28 5.42 7.02
C GLY A 228 10.14 3.91 7.03
N ALA A 229 11.00 3.25 6.29
CA ALA A 229 11.07 1.80 6.25
C ALA A 229 12.50 1.36 5.92
N TYR A 230 12.80 0.10 6.18
CA TYR A 230 14.02 -0.54 5.68
C TYR A 230 13.74 -2.00 5.29
N SER A 231 14.61 -2.55 4.44
CA SER A 231 14.50 -3.92 3.93
C SER A 231 15.88 -4.50 3.64
N PRO A 232 16.16 -5.78 3.97
CA PRO A 232 15.26 -6.75 4.60
C PRO A 232 15.13 -6.51 6.12
N ALA A 233 14.09 -7.06 6.75
CA ALA A 233 13.95 -7.07 8.21
C ALA A 233 14.76 -8.25 8.80
N PRO A 234 15.81 -8.02 9.62
CA PRO A 234 16.70 -9.10 10.09
C PRO A 234 16.04 -10.18 10.94
N ILE A 235 14.96 -9.86 11.66
CA ILE A 235 14.21 -10.87 12.41
C ILE A 235 13.49 -11.88 11.50
N PHE A 236 13.30 -11.53 10.23
CA PHE A 236 12.55 -12.32 9.27
C PHE A 236 13.48 -13.16 8.40
N ASP A 237 14.05 -14.21 8.99
CA ASP A 237 14.92 -15.16 8.29
C ASP A 237 14.13 -16.18 7.44
N ALA A 238 14.85 -17.08 6.77
CA ALA A 238 14.25 -18.10 5.91
C ALA A 238 13.32 -19.07 6.65
N ALA A 239 13.60 -19.36 7.93
CA ALA A 239 12.76 -20.24 8.74
C ALA A 239 11.46 -19.54 9.12
N MET A 240 11.53 -18.26 9.51
CA MET A 240 10.36 -17.42 9.76
C MET A 240 9.52 -17.26 8.48
N GLN A 241 10.16 -17.02 7.34
CA GLN A 241 9.48 -16.95 6.05
C GLN A 241 8.72 -18.26 5.75
N ALA A 242 9.35 -19.42 5.93
CA ALA A 242 8.70 -20.71 5.69
C ALA A 242 7.46 -20.90 6.57
N ARG A 243 7.57 -20.57 7.87
CA ARG A 243 6.44 -20.60 8.80
C ARG A 243 5.31 -19.67 8.40
N VAL A 244 5.61 -18.43 8.03
CA VAL A 244 4.58 -17.47 7.57
C VAL A 244 3.91 -17.93 6.29
N MET A 245 4.67 -18.51 5.35
CA MET A 245 4.10 -19.07 4.14
C MET A 245 3.11 -20.21 4.44
N GLU A 246 3.46 -21.11 5.36
CA GLU A 246 2.65 -22.28 5.74
C GLU A 246 1.45 -21.93 6.64
N GLU A 247 1.67 -21.12 7.67
CA GLU A 247 0.68 -20.87 8.75
C GLU A 247 -0.25 -19.69 8.41
N ILE A 248 0.15 -18.77 7.51
CA ILE A 248 -0.57 -17.50 7.27
C ILE A 248 -0.92 -17.32 5.78
N ILE A 249 0.05 -17.37 4.88
CA ILE A 249 -0.17 -17.02 3.46
C ILE A 249 -0.93 -18.12 2.70
N ALA A 250 -0.48 -19.38 2.78
CA ALA A 250 -1.13 -20.47 2.07
C ALA A 250 -2.58 -20.73 2.53
N PRO A 251 -2.91 -20.71 3.85
CA PRO A 251 -4.30 -20.83 4.31
C PRO A 251 -5.17 -19.66 3.87
N THR A 252 -4.60 -18.44 3.79
CA THR A 252 -5.31 -17.27 3.27
C THR A 252 -5.69 -17.46 1.81
N LEU A 253 -4.73 -17.79 0.94
CA LEU A 253 -5.03 -18.02 -0.48
C LEU A 253 -6.03 -19.17 -0.69
N SER A 254 -5.86 -20.27 0.02
CA SER A 254 -6.77 -21.42 -0.02
C SER A 254 -8.19 -21.02 0.40
N GLY A 255 -8.33 -20.28 1.51
CA GLY A 255 -9.62 -19.80 2.00
C GLY A 255 -10.30 -18.83 1.03
N MET A 256 -9.56 -17.88 0.46
CA MET A 256 -10.07 -16.96 -0.55
C MET A 256 -10.55 -17.69 -1.80
N ALA A 257 -9.78 -18.66 -2.29
CA ALA A 257 -10.18 -19.51 -3.42
C ALA A 257 -11.44 -20.33 -3.10
N ALA A 258 -11.55 -20.91 -1.89
CA ALA A 258 -12.71 -21.67 -1.46
C ALA A 258 -13.99 -20.84 -1.33
N MET A 259 -13.86 -19.53 -1.05
CA MET A 259 -14.97 -18.58 -1.04
C MET A 259 -15.36 -18.08 -2.44
N GLY A 260 -14.63 -18.49 -3.49
CA GLY A 260 -14.87 -18.04 -4.86
C GLY A 260 -14.31 -16.66 -5.18
N CYS A 261 -13.42 -16.13 -4.34
CA CYS A 261 -12.77 -14.84 -4.51
C CYS A 261 -11.23 -14.97 -4.45
N PRO A 262 -10.60 -15.74 -5.37
CA PRO A 262 -9.15 -15.95 -5.36
C PRO A 262 -8.39 -14.61 -5.39
N PHE A 263 -7.30 -14.54 -4.62
CA PHE A 263 -6.53 -13.32 -4.47
C PHE A 263 -5.40 -13.21 -5.51
N THR A 264 -5.45 -12.16 -6.33
CA THR A 264 -4.41 -11.79 -7.28
C THR A 264 -3.86 -10.41 -6.93
N GLY A 265 -2.56 -10.19 -7.04
CA GLY A 265 -1.93 -8.91 -6.68
C GLY A 265 -0.78 -9.08 -5.70
N VAL A 266 -0.48 -8.02 -4.93
CA VAL A 266 0.45 -8.12 -3.80
C VAL A 266 -0.33 -8.31 -2.52
N LEU A 267 -0.08 -9.42 -1.84
CA LEU A 267 -0.53 -9.63 -0.48
C LEU A 267 0.55 -9.13 0.47
N TYR A 268 0.26 -8.03 1.14
CA TYR A 268 1.04 -7.49 2.25
C TYR A 268 0.46 -8.06 3.54
N ALA A 269 1.24 -8.83 4.28
CA ALA A 269 0.91 -9.29 5.61
C ALA A 269 1.66 -8.43 6.64
N GLY A 270 0.92 -7.64 7.43
CA GLY A 270 1.46 -7.01 8.62
C GLY A 270 1.48 -8.03 9.76
N LEU A 271 2.66 -8.32 10.30
CA LEU A 271 2.88 -9.40 11.26
C LEU A 271 3.47 -8.85 12.55
N MET A 272 3.11 -9.48 13.67
CA MET A 272 3.85 -9.39 14.92
C MET A 272 4.60 -10.71 15.11
N VAL A 273 5.92 -10.65 15.22
CA VAL A 273 6.73 -11.81 15.60
C VAL A 273 6.78 -11.87 17.13
N THR A 274 5.98 -12.76 17.71
CA THR A 274 5.92 -12.98 19.17
C THR A 274 6.73 -14.20 19.58
N ASP A 275 6.88 -14.43 20.89
CA ASP A 275 7.50 -15.64 21.43
C ASP A 275 6.79 -16.95 21.02
N GLU A 276 5.51 -16.87 20.65
CA GLU A 276 4.71 -18.00 20.15
C GLU A 276 4.84 -18.21 18.63
N GLY A 277 5.44 -17.25 17.92
CA GLY A 277 5.58 -17.24 16.47
C GLY A 277 4.89 -16.05 15.79
N PRO A 278 4.78 -16.07 14.45
CA PRO A 278 4.19 -14.98 13.70
C PRO A 278 2.68 -14.93 13.91
N LYS A 279 2.15 -13.75 14.21
CA LYS A 279 0.70 -13.49 14.27
C LYS A 279 0.33 -12.39 13.29
N LEU A 280 -0.72 -12.62 12.50
CA LEU A 280 -1.26 -11.64 11.58
C LEU A 280 -1.89 -10.47 12.35
N ILE A 281 -1.44 -9.24 12.07
CA ILE A 281 -2.04 -7.99 12.54
C ILE A 281 -3.13 -7.55 11.57
N GLU A 282 -2.79 -7.49 10.28
CA GLU A 282 -3.68 -7.06 9.19
C GLU A 282 -3.15 -7.47 7.82
N TYR A 283 -4.04 -7.46 6.82
CA TYR A 283 -3.68 -7.52 5.42
C TYR A 283 -3.79 -6.14 4.78
N ASN A 284 -2.82 -5.83 3.91
CA ASN A 284 -3.00 -4.86 2.84
C ASN A 284 -2.94 -5.62 1.51
N VAL A 285 -3.71 -5.18 0.51
CA VAL A 285 -3.91 -5.91 -0.75
C VAL A 285 -3.19 -5.26 -1.94
N ARG A 286 -2.19 -4.45 -1.62
CA ARG A 286 -1.35 -3.68 -2.53
C ARG A 286 0.02 -3.49 -1.89
N PHE A 287 0.98 -2.94 -2.64
CA PHE A 287 2.28 -2.61 -2.05
C PHE A 287 2.14 -1.57 -0.91
N GLY A 288 3.02 -1.68 0.09
CA GLY A 288 3.14 -0.73 1.20
C GLY A 288 3.71 0.61 0.72
N ASP A 289 3.51 1.65 1.51
CA ASP A 289 4.11 2.96 1.29
C ASP A 289 4.45 3.49 2.68
N PRO A 290 5.75 3.54 3.11
CA PRO A 290 6.93 3.62 2.25
C PRO A 290 7.66 2.30 1.94
N GLU A 291 7.10 1.12 2.24
CA GLU A 291 7.83 -0.14 2.06
C GLU A 291 8.16 -0.44 0.59
N CYS A 292 7.32 -0.04 -0.36
CA CYS A 292 7.63 -0.22 -1.78
C CYS A 292 8.94 0.47 -2.19
N GLN A 293 9.25 1.62 -1.57
CA GLN A 293 10.42 2.42 -1.85
C GLN A 293 11.71 1.71 -1.44
N VAL A 294 11.69 0.84 -0.42
CA VAL A 294 12.84 0.00 -0.04
C VAL A 294 12.88 -1.35 -0.75
N ILE A 295 11.72 -1.85 -1.22
CA ILE A 295 11.66 -3.12 -1.96
C ILE A 295 12.18 -2.96 -3.39
N MET A 296 11.75 -1.93 -4.11
CA MET A 296 12.03 -1.80 -5.55
C MET A 296 13.52 -1.66 -5.90
N PRO A 297 14.35 -0.92 -5.14
CA PRO A 297 15.79 -0.84 -5.39
C PRO A 297 16.51 -2.19 -5.21
N ARG A 298 16.00 -3.07 -4.34
CA ARG A 298 16.62 -4.35 -4.00
C ARG A 298 16.25 -5.49 -4.95
N LEU A 299 15.11 -5.40 -5.63
CA LEU A 299 14.68 -6.42 -6.58
C LEU A 299 15.65 -6.44 -7.77
N ARG A 300 16.33 -7.57 -8.03
CA ARG A 300 17.23 -7.69 -9.21
C ARG A 300 16.47 -8.06 -10.46
N ASP A 301 15.48 -8.94 -10.34
CA ASP A 301 14.70 -9.40 -11.48
C ASP A 301 13.76 -8.32 -12.04
N ASP A 302 13.34 -8.52 -13.28
CA ASP A 302 12.42 -7.63 -13.97
C ASP A 302 11.02 -7.74 -13.35
N LEU A 303 10.49 -6.61 -12.85
CA LEU A 303 9.18 -6.54 -12.23
C LEU A 303 8.05 -6.76 -13.23
N LEU A 304 8.18 -6.25 -14.46
CA LEU A 304 7.10 -6.25 -15.44
C LEU A 304 6.59 -7.66 -15.80
N PRO A 305 7.44 -8.66 -16.14
CA PRO A 305 6.97 -10.01 -16.41
C PRO A 305 6.38 -10.68 -15.16
N LEU A 306 6.87 -10.37 -13.95
CA LEU A 306 6.30 -10.91 -12.72
C LEU A 306 4.88 -10.40 -12.49
N LEU A 307 4.64 -9.09 -12.62
CA LEU A 307 3.30 -8.51 -12.46
C LEU A 307 2.33 -9.01 -13.54
N LYS A 308 2.81 -9.16 -14.79
CA LYS A 308 2.00 -9.74 -15.86
C LYS A 308 1.65 -11.20 -15.59
N ALA A 309 2.61 -12.01 -15.17
CA ALA A 309 2.39 -13.41 -14.82
C ALA A 309 1.36 -13.54 -13.69
N ALA A 310 1.44 -12.68 -12.67
CA ALA A 310 0.45 -12.64 -11.59
C ALA A 310 -0.95 -12.27 -12.12
N ALA A 311 -1.06 -11.22 -12.94
CA ALA A 311 -2.33 -10.80 -13.55
C ALA A 311 -2.98 -11.87 -14.43
N GLU A 312 -2.18 -12.78 -15.01
CA GLU A 312 -2.65 -13.83 -15.92
C GLU A 312 -2.78 -15.22 -15.26
N GLY A 313 -2.57 -15.35 -13.95
CA GLY A 313 -2.67 -16.64 -13.27
C GLY A 313 -1.52 -17.60 -13.60
N ALA A 314 -0.34 -17.06 -13.89
CA ALA A 314 0.78 -17.75 -14.52
C ALA A 314 2.11 -17.60 -13.75
N LEU A 315 2.08 -17.41 -12.42
CA LEU A 315 3.33 -17.35 -11.65
C LEU A 315 4.06 -18.69 -11.65
N GLY A 316 3.34 -19.82 -11.51
CA GLY A 316 3.95 -21.16 -11.55
C GLY A 316 5.17 -21.28 -10.63
N ASP A 317 6.32 -21.64 -11.20
CA ASP A 317 7.61 -21.77 -10.49
C ASP A 317 8.48 -20.50 -10.60
N ALA A 318 7.88 -19.33 -10.86
CA ALA A 318 8.60 -18.06 -10.93
C ALA A 318 9.35 -17.79 -9.61
N THR A 319 10.51 -17.15 -9.73
CA THR A 319 11.35 -16.73 -8.60
C THR A 319 11.66 -15.25 -8.70
N ALA A 320 11.99 -14.62 -7.57
CA ALA A 320 12.53 -13.27 -7.54
C ALA A 320 13.92 -13.27 -6.88
N ARG A 321 14.92 -12.77 -7.60
CA ARG A 321 16.28 -12.56 -7.09
C ARG A 321 16.41 -11.15 -6.51
N TRP A 322 17.15 -11.06 -5.42
CA TRP A 322 17.34 -9.84 -4.63
C TRP A 322 18.82 -9.47 -4.52
N THR A 323 19.09 -8.20 -4.23
CA THR A 323 20.41 -7.75 -3.78
C THR A 323 20.64 -8.16 -2.32
N ASP A 324 21.90 -8.37 -1.96
CA ASP A 324 22.32 -8.53 -0.57
C ASP A 324 22.31 -7.19 0.18
N ASP A 325 22.35 -6.07 -0.56
CA ASP A 325 22.28 -4.72 0.00
C ASP A 325 20.96 -4.48 0.74
N THR A 326 21.07 -3.68 1.79
CA THR A 326 19.95 -3.12 2.52
C THR A 326 19.50 -1.84 1.84
N ALA A 327 18.19 -1.59 1.83
CA ALA A 327 17.61 -0.31 1.46
C ALA A 327 16.89 0.30 2.66
N LEU A 328 16.97 1.62 2.78
CA LEU A 328 16.32 2.39 3.84
C LEU A 328 15.73 3.67 3.25
N THR A 329 14.49 3.96 3.62
CA THR A 329 13.76 5.16 3.22
C THR A 329 13.46 6.02 4.44
N VAL A 330 13.81 7.30 4.35
CA VAL A 330 13.33 8.36 5.24
C VAL A 330 12.24 9.15 4.52
N VAL A 331 11.08 9.30 5.16
CA VAL A 331 9.98 10.10 4.61
C VAL A 331 10.09 11.53 5.11
N MET A 332 10.13 12.49 4.18
CA MET A 332 10.00 13.92 4.50
C MET A 332 8.54 14.34 4.36
N CYS A 333 8.03 15.00 5.40
CA CYS A 333 6.63 15.36 5.59
C CYS A 333 6.45 16.87 5.65
N ALA A 334 5.28 17.35 5.23
CA ALA A 334 4.91 18.75 5.33
C ALA A 334 4.50 19.11 6.78
N PRO A 335 4.73 20.35 7.24
CA PRO A 335 4.30 20.83 8.56
C PRO A 335 2.85 20.46 8.88
N GLY A 336 2.57 20.06 10.11
CA GLY A 336 1.21 19.73 10.55
C GLY A 336 0.71 18.33 10.17
N TYR A 337 1.48 17.55 9.39
CA TYR A 337 1.24 16.11 9.24
C TYR A 337 1.36 15.39 10.60
N PRO A 338 0.47 14.42 10.94
CA PRO A 338 -0.57 13.81 10.10
C PRO A 338 -1.95 14.46 10.15
N ALA A 339 -2.14 15.52 10.94
CA ALA A 339 -3.44 16.13 11.18
C ALA A 339 -3.87 17.06 10.04
N ALA A 340 -3.15 18.16 9.84
CA ALA A 340 -3.48 19.22 8.89
C ALA A 340 -2.20 19.64 8.14
N PRO A 341 -1.74 18.85 7.15
CA PRO A 341 -0.50 19.14 6.43
C PRO A 341 -0.61 20.40 5.59
N GLU A 342 0.36 21.29 5.75
CA GLU A 342 0.49 22.51 4.96
C GLU A 342 0.94 22.20 3.51
N LYS A 343 0.52 23.04 2.56
CA LYS A 343 0.84 22.87 1.13
C LYS A 343 1.41 24.14 0.55
N GLY A 344 2.23 24.00 -0.49
CA GLY A 344 2.75 25.10 -1.28
C GLY A 344 4.17 25.56 -0.92
N SER A 345 4.77 25.03 0.14
CA SER A 345 6.18 25.29 0.47
C SER A 345 7.09 24.79 -0.67
N VAL A 346 8.06 25.61 -1.05
CA VAL A 346 8.99 25.33 -2.16
C VAL A 346 10.04 24.31 -1.72
N ILE A 347 10.41 23.42 -2.64
CA ILE A 347 11.37 22.34 -2.42
C ILE A 347 12.50 22.49 -3.44
N GLY A 348 13.72 22.66 -2.97
CA GLY A 348 14.95 22.74 -3.74
C GLY A 348 15.95 21.62 -3.41
N GLY A 349 17.12 21.66 -4.05
CA GLY A 349 18.24 20.77 -3.71
C GLY A 349 18.11 19.30 -4.13
N LEU A 350 17.02 18.89 -4.79
CA LEU A 350 16.82 17.48 -5.18
C LEU A 350 17.91 16.95 -6.11
N ASP A 351 18.40 17.74 -7.07
CA ASP A 351 19.46 17.31 -7.99
C ASP A 351 20.76 16.99 -7.26
N LYS A 352 21.08 17.76 -6.21
CA LYS A 352 22.28 17.56 -5.39
C LYS A 352 22.16 16.27 -4.57
N ALA A 353 21.01 16.07 -3.91
CA ALA A 353 20.76 14.88 -3.11
C ALA A 353 20.66 13.61 -3.98
N GLY A 354 19.98 13.70 -5.13
CA GLY A 354 19.81 12.59 -6.07
C GLY A 354 21.07 12.22 -6.87
N ALA A 355 22.10 13.09 -6.88
CA ALA A 355 23.39 12.78 -7.50
C ALA A 355 24.33 11.96 -6.59
N MET A 356 23.93 11.70 -5.34
CA MET A 356 24.70 10.84 -4.44
C MET A 356 24.55 9.38 -4.85
N ASP A 357 25.68 8.68 -5.02
CA ASP A 357 25.66 7.25 -5.37
C ASP A 357 24.90 6.44 -4.31
N GLY A 358 23.98 5.58 -4.77
CA GLY A 358 23.14 4.77 -3.90
C GLY A 358 21.89 5.48 -3.36
N VAL A 359 21.62 6.72 -3.76
CA VAL A 359 20.42 7.48 -3.35
C VAL A 359 19.38 7.52 -4.47
N THR A 360 18.10 7.39 -4.10
CA THR A 360 16.95 7.60 -4.98
C THR A 360 15.87 8.36 -4.24
N ILE A 361 15.35 9.44 -4.85
CA ILE A 361 14.31 10.29 -4.26
C ILE A 361 12.98 10.00 -4.93
N PHE A 362 12.06 9.35 -4.22
CA PHE A 362 10.71 9.11 -4.71
C PHE A 362 9.75 10.20 -4.24
N HIS A 363 9.30 11.01 -5.18
CA HIS A 363 8.19 11.94 -4.99
C HIS A 363 6.90 11.23 -4.57
N ALA A 364 6.24 11.76 -3.55
CA ALA A 364 4.88 11.45 -3.15
C ALA A 364 3.99 12.68 -3.36
N GLY A 365 3.63 13.39 -2.29
CA GLY A 365 2.81 14.60 -2.34
C GLY A 365 3.56 15.83 -2.83
N THR A 366 4.00 15.86 -4.10
CA THR A 366 4.61 17.05 -4.74
C THR A 366 3.77 17.54 -5.92
N ALA A 367 3.92 18.82 -6.26
CA ALA A 367 3.33 19.42 -7.47
C ALA A 367 4.29 20.44 -8.10
N ARG A 368 4.03 20.85 -9.35
CA ARG A 368 4.69 22.01 -9.95
C ARG A 368 3.77 23.24 -9.91
N ARG A 369 4.27 24.38 -9.44
CA ARG A 369 3.56 25.67 -9.43
C ARG A 369 4.52 26.78 -9.82
N GLY A 370 4.22 27.54 -10.88
CA GLY A 370 5.10 28.63 -11.32
C GLY A 370 6.51 28.19 -11.76
N GLY A 371 6.70 26.91 -12.10
CA GLY A 371 8.02 26.32 -12.41
C GLY A 371 8.66 25.61 -11.22
N ASP A 372 8.32 26.04 -9.99
CA ASP A 372 8.85 25.48 -8.76
C ASP A 372 8.21 24.14 -8.41
N LEU A 373 9.01 23.28 -7.77
CA LEU A 373 8.49 22.09 -7.10
C LEU A 373 8.01 22.48 -5.71
N VAL A 374 6.78 22.09 -5.35
CA VAL A 374 6.16 22.44 -4.08
C VAL A 374 5.58 21.22 -3.38
N ALA A 375 5.48 21.29 -2.05
CA ALA A 375 4.74 20.33 -1.24
C ALA A 375 3.24 20.39 -1.54
N ASN A 376 2.59 19.24 -1.73
CA ASN A 376 1.19 19.11 -2.10
C ASN A 376 0.48 17.94 -1.40
N GLY A 377 1.06 17.40 -0.34
CA GLY A 377 0.49 16.30 0.46
C GLY A 377 1.16 16.21 1.82
N GLY A 378 0.68 15.28 2.66
CA GLY A 378 1.26 15.06 3.99
C GLY A 378 2.67 14.49 3.94
N ARG A 379 2.81 13.34 3.28
CA ARG A 379 4.11 12.76 2.92
C ARG A 379 4.52 13.28 1.55
N VAL A 380 5.70 13.86 1.45
CA VAL A 380 6.08 14.68 0.29
C VAL A 380 7.20 14.02 -0.51
N LEU A 381 8.29 13.62 0.14
CA LEU A 381 9.41 12.93 -0.47
C LEU A 381 9.76 11.67 0.32
N ASN A 382 10.27 10.67 -0.38
CA ASN A 382 10.85 9.48 0.21
C ASN A 382 12.31 9.39 -0.24
N VAL A 383 13.23 9.71 0.66
CA VAL A 383 14.66 9.69 0.37
C VAL A 383 15.16 8.29 0.71
N THR A 384 15.48 7.52 -0.33
CA THR A 384 15.88 6.13 -0.18
C THR A 384 17.35 5.99 -0.47
N ALA A 385 18.08 5.26 0.38
CA ALA A 385 19.47 4.93 0.15
C ALA A 385 19.69 3.43 0.28
N THR A 386 20.68 2.91 -0.45
CA THR A 386 21.14 1.53 -0.36
C THR A 386 22.54 1.45 0.22
N GLY A 387 22.83 0.42 1.01
CA GLY A 387 24.14 0.17 1.59
C GLY A 387 24.31 -1.29 2.00
N SER A 388 25.53 -1.70 2.32
CA SER A 388 25.84 -3.09 2.69
C SER A 388 25.23 -3.47 4.04
N THR A 389 24.91 -2.48 4.86
CA THR A 389 24.26 -2.62 6.18
C THR A 389 23.14 -1.59 6.33
N VAL A 390 22.26 -1.80 7.31
CA VAL A 390 21.22 -0.82 7.66
C VAL A 390 21.86 0.52 8.06
N SER A 391 22.93 0.51 8.85
CA SER A 391 23.61 1.71 9.33
C SER A 391 24.25 2.52 8.19
N GLU A 392 24.84 1.85 7.20
CA GLU A 392 25.37 2.52 5.99
C GLU A 392 24.25 3.17 5.16
N ALA A 393 23.17 2.42 4.88
CA ALA A 393 22.01 2.95 4.16
C ALA A 393 21.36 4.11 4.92
N GLN A 394 21.27 4.01 6.24
CA GLN A 394 20.76 5.06 7.11
C GLN A 394 21.58 6.34 7.01
N ALA A 395 22.90 6.25 7.23
CA ALA A 395 23.79 7.39 7.21
C ALA A 395 23.73 8.12 5.87
N LEU A 396 23.70 7.37 4.76
CA LEU A 396 23.57 7.93 3.42
C LEU A 396 22.20 8.59 3.18
N ALA A 397 21.10 7.97 3.63
CA ALA A 397 19.76 8.56 3.52
C ALA A 397 19.68 9.91 4.27
N TYR A 398 20.23 9.99 5.49
CA TYR A 398 20.25 11.25 6.25
C TYR A 398 21.13 12.32 5.59
N GLN A 399 22.30 11.96 5.06
CA GLN A 399 23.13 12.90 4.29
C GLN A 399 22.39 13.46 3.07
N ALA A 400 21.61 12.62 2.38
CA ALA A 400 20.79 13.06 1.26
C ALA A 400 19.63 13.96 1.69
N VAL A 401 18.95 13.64 2.80
CA VAL A 401 17.89 14.48 3.38
C VAL A 401 18.44 15.86 3.74
N GLU A 402 19.62 15.94 4.37
CA GLU A 402 20.27 17.21 4.73
C GLU A 402 20.71 18.04 3.50
N ALA A 403 20.87 17.40 2.34
CA ALA A 403 21.21 18.10 1.10
C ALA A 403 19.99 18.69 0.37
N ILE A 404 18.77 18.34 0.78
CA ILE A 404 17.52 18.87 0.23
C ILE A 404 17.22 20.23 0.87
N ASP A 405 16.94 21.23 0.04
CA ASP A 405 16.59 22.58 0.49
C ASP A 405 15.08 22.68 0.66
N TRP A 406 14.58 22.24 1.81
CA TRP A 406 13.18 22.35 2.17
C TRP A 406 13.02 22.63 3.68
N PRO A 407 13.17 23.89 4.11
CA PRO A 407 13.24 24.25 5.53
C PRO A 407 11.92 24.02 6.28
N ASP A 408 10.78 24.01 5.58
CA ASP A 408 9.48 23.71 6.18
C ASP A 408 9.28 22.20 6.40
N GLY A 409 9.99 21.35 5.65
CA GLY A 409 9.85 19.91 5.76
C GLY A 409 10.40 19.37 7.09
N PHE A 410 9.82 18.28 7.58
CA PHE A 410 10.34 17.55 8.73
C PHE A 410 10.41 16.04 8.46
N TRP A 411 11.20 15.32 9.25
CA TRP A 411 11.39 13.87 9.18
C TRP A 411 11.81 13.34 10.56
N LEU A 412 11.86 12.00 10.72
CA LEU A 412 12.35 11.36 11.95
C LEU A 412 13.88 11.40 12.04
N HIS A 413 14.44 11.79 13.18
CA HIS A 413 15.89 11.90 13.38
C HIS A 413 16.46 10.63 14.01
N GLY A 414 17.34 9.93 13.29
CA GLY A 414 18.14 8.83 13.83
C GLY A 414 17.35 7.63 14.37
N GLN A 415 16.22 7.25 13.76
CA GLN A 415 15.43 6.10 14.25
C GLN A 415 15.12 5.04 13.21
N CYS A 416 15.02 5.41 11.94
CA CYS A 416 14.80 4.43 10.88
C CYS A 416 15.97 3.43 10.86
N GLY A 417 15.83 2.26 11.48
CA GLY A 417 16.85 1.22 11.50
C GLY A 417 17.91 1.24 12.61
N VAL A 418 17.85 2.16 13.60
CA VAL A 418 18.89 2.22 14.68
C VAL A 418 18.82 1.04 15.66
N ALA A 419 17.64 0.55 15.97
CA ALA A 419 17.47 -0.54 16.94
C ALA A 419 18.11 -1.87 16.51
N ILE A 420 18.59 -1.96 15.26
CA ILE A 420 19.03 -3.21 14.63
C ILE A 420 20.52 -3.46 14.88
N ASP A 421 21.39 -2.45 14.78
CA ASP A 421 22.84 -2.70 14.80
C ASP A 421 23.31 -3.12 16.21
N GLU A 422 22.73 -2.54 17.26
CA GLU A 422 22.96 -2.98 18.64
C GLU A 422 22.48 -4.42 18.87
N ARG A 423 21.35 -4.82 18.28
CA ARG A 423 20.77 -6.17 18.46
C ARG A 423 21.42 -7.24 17.58
N VAL A 424 21.81 -6.89 16.35
CA VAL A 424 22.57 -7.78 15.44
C VAL A 424 23.99 -7.94 15.97
N GLY A 425 24.60 -6.88 16.52
CA GLY A 425 25.86 -6.94 17.27
C GLY A 425 25.77 -7.91 18.44
N VAL A 426 24.74 -7.79 19.29
CA VAL A 426 24.50 -8.71 20.42
C VAL A 426 24.21 -10.14 19.96
N ARG A 427 23.41 -10.36 18.90
CA ARG A 427 23.19 -11.72 18.36
C ARG A 427 24.46 -12.31 17.72
N ARG A 428 25.28 -11.50 17.04
CA ARG A 428 26.60 -11.92 16.52
C ARG A 428 27.54 -12.30 17.65
N GLU A 429 27.59 -11.55 18.76
CA GLU A 429 28.38 -11.90 19.95
C GLU A 429 27.88 -13.19 20.61
N LEU A 430 26.56 -13.39 20.70
CA LEU A 430 25.98 -14.62 21.25
C LEU A 430 26.19 -15.84 20.35
N SER A 431 26.18 -15.66 19.02
CA SER A 431 26.50 -16.72 18.04
C SER A 431 28.02 -16.92 17.81
N GLY A 432 28.83 -15.95 18.23
CA GLY A 432 30.29 -15.91 18.05
C GLY A 432 31.09 -16.49 19.21
N CYS A 433 30.43 -17.01 20.25
CA CYS A 433 31.08 -17.74 21.33
C CYS A 433 31.44 -19.18 20.89
N ALA A 434 32.21 -19.29 19.81
CA ALA A 434 32.99 -20.47 19.49
C ALA A 434 34.36 -20.30 20.17
N ILE A 435 34.64 -21.19 21.11
CA ILE A 435 35.89 -21.28 21.85
C ILE A 435 37.05 -21.37 20.86
N GLY A 436 37.78 -20.26 20.69
CA GLY A 436 39.01 -20.22 19.91
C GLY A 436 40.14 -20.89 20.70
N VAL A 437 40.45 -22.14 20.37
CA VAL A 437 41.76 -22.73 20.68
C VAL A 437 42.76 -22.18 19.67
N LYS A 438 43.64 -21.30 20.13
CA LYS A 438 44.84 -20.91 19.38
C LYS A 438 45.83 -22.06 19.44
N ASP A 439 46.29 -22.54 18.29
CA ASP A 439 47.59 -23.20 18.18
C ASP A 439 48.29 -22.84 16.87
N HIS A 440 49.61 -22.72 16.99
CA HIS A 440 50.56 -22.18 16.02
C HIS A 440 50.89 -23.13 14.86
N GLY A 441 51.04 -22.55 13.66
CA GLY A 441 52.06 -22.86 12.63
C GLY A 441 52.25 -24.29 12.10
N TRP A 442 52.13 -24.49 10.79
CA TRP A 442 53.18 -24.90 9.83
C TRP A 442 52.58 -25.31 8.47
N GLN A 443 53.43 -25.26 7.44
CA GLN A 443 53.17 -25.38 6.00
C GLN A 443 52.87 -26.80 5.48
N GLN A 444 52.18 -26.82 4.31
CA GLN A 444 52.20 -27.78 3.19
C GLN A 444 51.89 -29.28 3.41
N GLY A 445 50.95 -29.80 2.61
CA GLY A 445 50.82 -31.23 2.27
C GLY A 445 49.43 -31.60 1.73
N GLU A 446 49.38 -32.07 0.48
CA GLU A 446 48.20 -32.61 -0.22
C GLU A 446 47.78 -34.03 0.30
N PRO A 447 46.63 -34.59 -0.14
CA PRO A 447 45.71 -35.34 0.70
C PRO A 447 45.89 -36.87 0.67
N CYS A 448 45.37 -37.56 1.69
CA CYS A 448 45.18 -39.00 1.62
C CYS A 448 43.87 -39.45 2.30
N ALA A 449 43.13 -40.26 1.56
CA ALA A 449 41.89 -40.92 1.95
C ALA A 449 42.13 -42.06 2.95
N ALA A 450 41.14 -42.33 3.82
CA ALA A 450 40.52 -43.65 4.03
C ALA A 450 39.76 -43.74 5.37
N ALA A 451 38.53 -44.24 5.23
CA ALA A 451 37.67 -44.98 6.16
C ALA A 451 38.23 -45.47 7.52
N LEU A 452 37.39 -45.44 8.56
CA LEU A 452 36.71 -46.61 9.15
C LEU A 452 35.90 -46.26 10.41
N ASP A 453 34.93 -47.12 10.71
CA ASP A 453 33.76 -47.08 11.59
C ASP A 453 34.01 -47.04 13.14
N PRO A 454 32.94 -46.91 13.99
CA PRO A 454 32.96 -46.39 15.37
C PRO A 454 33.15 -47.46 16.47
N PRO A 455 33.18 -47.07 17.77
CA PRO A 455 32.08 -47.50 18.65
C PRO A 455 31.75 -46.65 19.92
N HIS A 456 30.53 -46.91 20.45
CA HIS A 456 30.06 -46.92 21.86
C HIS A 456 30.12 -45.64 22.75
N LYS A 457 28.96 -45.10 23.18
CA LYS A 457 28.13 -45.39 24.39
C LYS A 457 28.71 -44.91 25.74
N ASP A 458 27.91 -44.03 26.36
CA ASP A 458 27.76 -43.67 27.78
C ASP A 458 28.92 -42.97 28.53
N ALA A 459 28.72 -41.69 28.87
CA ALA A 459 29.14 -41.11 30.15
C ALA A 459 28.54 -39.70 30.37
N ASP A 460 27.66 -39.62 31.37
CA ASP A 460 27.58 -38.61 32.43
C ASP A 460 27.70 -37.09 32.15
N ARG A 461 26.58 -36.43 32.47
CA ARG A 461 26.43 -35.18 33.23
C ARG A 461 27.73 -34.52 33.71
N CYS A 462 28.04 -33.35 33.14
CA CYS A 462 28.92 -32.38 33.77
C CYS A 462 28.17 -31.05 33.96
N PHE A 463 28.04 -30.65 35.23
CA PHE A 463 27.64 -29.31 35.66
C PHE A 463 28.79 -28.34 35.37
N ILE A 464 28.52 -27.21 34.74
CA ILE A 464 29.41 -26.05 34.79
C ILE A 464 28.63 -24.88 35.36
N GLY A 465 28.97 -24.52 36.60
CA GLY A 465 28.57 -23.27 37.22
C GLY A 465 29.50 -22.15 36.74
N ALA A 466 28.93 -21.07 36.21
CA ALA A 466 29.65 -19.84 35.97
C ALA A 466 29.64 -19.00 37.26
N ARG A 467 30.81 -18.86 37.89
CA ARG A 467 31.09 -17.79 38.86
C ARG A 467 31.25 -16.48 38.08
N MET A 468 30.43 -15.49 38.38
CA MET A 468 30.76 -14.09 38.11
C MET A 468 31.28 -13.48 39.41
N ASP A 469 32.54 -13.08 39.40
CA ASP A 469 33.10 -12.19 40.41
C ASP A 469 32.54 -10.77 40.17
N ARG A 470 31.92 -10.19 41.21
CA ARG A 470 31.68 -8.74 41.30
C ARG A 470 32.47 -8.19 42.48
N PRO A 471 33.11 -7.02 42.34
CA PRO A 471 33.78 -6.36 43.45
C PRO A 471 32.77 -5.64 44.36
N ASP A 472 33.01 -5.81 45.66
CA ASP A 472 32.77 -4.92 46.81
C ASP A 472 31.49 -4.08 46.93
N GLY A 473 30.80 -4.26 48.07
CA GLY A 473 30.07 -3.16 48.74
C GLY A 473 28.73 -3.53 49.38
N ASP A 474 28.76 -3.81 50.68
CA ASP A 474 27.70 -3.64 51.69
C ASP A 474 26.43 -4.54 51.72
N ARG A 475 26.59 -5.60 52.54
CA ARG A 475 25.77 -6.03 53.70
C ARG A 475 24.26 -5.76 53.74
N ALA A 476 23.49 -6.86 53.86
CA ALA A 476 22.61 -7.26 54.99
C ALA A 476 21.51 -8.20 54.43
N GLU A 477 21.52 -9.51 54.66
CA GLU A 477 20.97 -10.25 55.81
C GLU A 477 19.89 -11.25 55.34
N THR A 478 20.19 -12.54 55.58
CA THR A 478 19.31 -13.64 56.00
C THR A 478 18.07 -14.08 55.19
N ALA A 479 18.25 -15.24 54.53
CA ALA A 479 17.48 -16.50 54.58
C ALA A 479 15.93 -16.50 54.51
N LEU A 480 15.36 -17.35 53.62
CA LEU A 480 14.61 -18.56 54.02
C LEU A 480 14.06 -19.38 52.83
N HIS A 481 14.15 -20.70 53.00
CA HIS A 481 13.36 -21.82 52.46
C HIS A 481 13.45 -22.28 51.00
N ALA A 482 14.15 -23.42 50.86
CA ALA A 482 13.94 -24.43 49.84
C ALA A 482 12.69 -25.27 50.13
N GLY A 483 11.90 -25.55 49.09
CA GLY A 483 10.84 -26.56 49.06
C GLY A 483 10.96 -27.40 47.80
N GLN A 484 11.26 -28.69 47.98
CA GLN A 484 11.31 -29.70 46.93
C GLN A 484 9.88 -30.08 46.49
N TYR A 485 9.65 -30.24 45.18
CA TYR A 485 8.59 -31.11 44.66
C TYR A 485 9.11 -32.00 43.53
N VAL A 486 8.78 -33.28 43.67
CA VAL A 486 9.17 -34.43 42.86
C VAL A 486 8.22 -34.59 41.68
N CYS A 487 8.75 -34.92 40.50
CA CYS A 487 8.00 -35.37 39.32
C CYS A 487 7.76 -36.88 39.36
N GLU A 488 6.51 -37.31 39.15
CA GLU A 488 6.16 -38.70 38.83
C GLU A 488 5.87 -38.85 37.32
N HIS A 489 6.50 -39.84 36.70
CA HIS A 489 6.22 -40.32 35.35
C HIS A 489 5.32 -41.56 35.41
N GLY A 490 4.17 -41.52 34.74
CA GLY A 490 3.29 -42.67 34.48
C GLY A 490 3.45 -43.20 33.05
N ARG A 491 3.65 -44.52 32.91
CA ARG A 491 3.76 -45.29 31.65
C ARG A 491 2.39 -45.68 31.05
N PRO A 492 2.34 -46.10 29.77
CA PRO A 492 1.12 -46.13 28.95
C PRO A 492 0.32 -47.44 29.04
N ARG A 493 -0.97 -47.39 28.66
CA ARG A 493 -1.84 -48.56 28.46
C ARG A 493 -2.13 -48.77 26.97
N ASP A 494 -1.85 -49.99 26.52
CA ASP A 494 -2.26 -50.60 25.25
C ASP A 494 -3.67 -51.18 25.39
N HIS A 495 -4.58 -50.93 24.43
CA HIS A 495 -5.65 -51.87 24.07
C HIS A 495 -6.18 -51.62 22.66
N ARG A 496 -6.44 -52.74 21.99
CA ARG A 496 -6.79 -52.91 20.58
C ARG A 496 -8.24 -52.51 20.23
N LYS A 497 -8.38 -52.04 18.99
CA LYS A 497 -9.56 -51.93 18.07
C LYS A 497 -10.56 -53.13 18.13
N PRO A 498 -11.83 -53.00 17.65
CA PRO A 498 -12.12 -52.67 16.25
C PRO A 498 -13.41 -51.87 15.91
N ALA A 499 -13.45 -51.51 14.63
CA ALA A 499 -14.48 -50.81 13.88
C ALA A 499 -15.77 -51.63 13.65
N ALA A 500 -16.88 -50.93 13.42
CA ALA A 500 -18.05 -51.44 12.72
C ALA A 500 -18.66 -50.33 11.85
N GLY A 501 -18.82 -50.62 10.55
CA GLY A 501 -19.61 -49.85 9.60
C GLY A 501 -21.07 -50.35 9.52
N PRO A 502 -21.78 -50.14 8.40
CA PRO A 502 -22.90 -49.19 8.30
C PRO A 502 -24.29 -49.87 8.33
N GLY A 503 -25.33 -49.09 8.68
CA GLY A 503 -26.71 -49.57 8.78
C GLY A 503 -27.74 -48.56 8.27
N ASP A 504 -28.22 -48.85 7.08
CA ASP A 504 -29.32 -48.27 6.32
C ASP A 504 -30.62 -48.04 7.14
N ARG A 505 -31.29 -46.91 6.90
CA ARG A 505 -32.76 -46.81 6.96
C ARG A 505 -33.27 -45.55 6.23
N ARG A 506 -33.72 -45.76 5.00
CA ARG A 506 -34.69 -44.88 4.30
C ARG A 506 -36.08 -45.01 4.92
N CYS A 507 -36.82 -43.90 4.90
CA CYS A 507 -38.27 -43.68 4.67
C CYS A 507 -38.53 -42.26 5.23
N GLY A 508 -38.95 -41.23 4.49
CA GLY A 508 -39.88 -41.16 3.38
C GLY A 508 -41.14 -40.43 3.84
N LEU A 509 -41.50 -39.36 3.12
CA LEU A 509 -42.78 -38.62 3.06
C LEU A 509 -42.86 -37.22 3.70
N ASP A 510 -43.11 -36.29 2.79
CA ASP A 510 -43.44 -34.84 2.84
C ASP A 510 -44.97 -34.64 3.05
N PRO A 511 -45.57 -33.44 2.85
CA PRO A 511 -45.57 -32.20 3.63
C PRO A 511 -46.92 -31.94 4.35
N GLY A 512 -46.95 -31.02 5.32
CA GLY A 512 -48.17 -30.57 5.99
C GLY A 512 -48.18 -29.09 6.35
N GLN A 513 -49.09 -28.36 5.72
CA GLN A 513 -49.39 -26.92 5.85
C GLN A 513 -49.75 -26.49 7.28
N HIS A 514 -49.48 -25.22 7.62
CA HIS A 514 -50.48 -24.39 8.30
C HIS A 514 -50.37 -22.91 7.95
N ARG A 515 -51.49 -22.39 7.42
CA ARG A 515 -51.84 -20.97 7.24
C ARG A 515 -52.48 -20.42 8.52
N THR A 516 -52.28 -19.12 8.73
CA THR A 516 -53.26 -18.16 9.30
C THR A 516 -53.08 -16.86 8.49
N ARG A 517 -53.97 -16.52 7.55
CA ARG A 517 -55.24 -15.76 7.66
C ARG A 517 -55.09 -14.45 8.45
N VAL A 518 -55.66 -13.29 8.10
CA VAL A 518 -56.35 -12.63 6.96
C VAL A 518 -56.57 -11.19 7.52
N ASP A 519 -56.43 -10.09 6.78
CA ASP A 519 -57.61 -9.32 6.35
C ASP A 519 -57.34 -8.25 5.28
N HIS A 520 -58.35 -8.12 4.43
CA HIS A 520 -58.50 -7.30 3.23
C HIS A 520 -58.89 -5.85 3.53
N MET A 521 -58.65 -4.98 2.54
CA MET A 521 -59.52 -3.93 1.94
C MET A 521 -58.57 -2.86 1.35
N GLY A 522 -58.58 -2.41 0.10
CA GLY A 522 -59.50 -2.50 -1.04
C GLY A 522 -59.39 -1.17 -1.82
N GLY A 523 -59.18 -1.24 -3.14
CA GLY A 523 -59.50 -0.15 -4.10
C GLY A 523 -58.42 0.90 -4.45
N GLY A 524 -57.96 0.93 -5.72
CA GLY A 524 -57.12 2.00 -6.32
C GLY A 524 -57.95 3.20 -6.81
N PRO A 525 -57.59 3.92 -7.91
CA PRO A 525 -56.28 4.25 -8.51
C PRO A 525 -56.09 5.78 -8.78
N ARG A 526 -54.91 6.14 -9.32
CA ARG A 526 -54.52 7.41 -10.02
C ARG A 526 -54.05 8.61 -9.15
N SER A 527 -52.83 9.06 -9.39
CA SER A 527 -52.56 10.31 -10.12
C SER A 527 -51.06 10.66 -10.17
N ILE A 528 -50.65 11.20 -11.31
CA ILE A 528 -49.36 11.79 -11.61
C ILE A 528 -49.30 13.16 -10.92
N GLY A 529 -48.30 13.39 -10.07
CA GLY A 529 -48.09 14.65 -9.35
C GLY A 529 -46.68 15.19 -9.56
N ARG A 530 -46.60 16.37 -10.18
CA ARG A 530 -45.40 17.16 -10.46
C ARG A 530 -44.70 17.62 -9.18
N LEU A 531 -43.36 17.57 -9.14
CA LEU A 531 -42.55 18.27 -8.13
C LEU A 531 -42.19 19.69 -8.64
N PRO A 532 -42.28 20.73 -7.78
CA PRO A 532 -41.98 22.11 -8.15
C PRO A 532 -40.50 22.48 -7.95
N VAL A 533 -40.02 23.35 -8.83
CA VAL A 533 -38.75 24.06 -8.77
C VAL A 533 -38.95 25.41 -8.04
N ALA A 534 -37.87 25.89 -7.40
CA ALA A 534 -37.61 27.22 -6.79
C ALA A 534 -37.68 27.21 -5.23
N ARG A 535 -36.78 27.84 -4.45
CA ARG A 535 -35.82 28.94 -4.72
C ARG A 535 -34.90 29.18 -3.48
N ILE A 536 -33.79 29.94 -3.68
CA ILE A 536 -33.02 30.82 -2.71
C ILE A 536 -31.77 30.21 -2.01
N VAL A 537 -30.57 30.83 -1.91
CA VAL A 537 -29.79 31.93 -2.56
C VAL A 537 -28.42 32.06 -1.85
N GLU A 538 -27.36 32.37 -2.63
CA GLU A 538 -26.09 33.12 -2.37
C GLU A 538 -25.18 32.95 -1.12
N ARG A 539 -23.89 32.68 -1.42
CA ARG A 539 -22.62 33.41 -1.09
C ARG A 539 -21.49 32.36 -1.02
N ARG A 540 -20.32 32.48 -1.64
CA ARG A 540 -19.34 33.58 -1.69
C ARG A 540 -18.38 33.27 -2.87
N ILE A 541 -18.22 34.20 -3.81
CA ILE A 541 -17.18 34.12 -4.86
C ILE A 541 -15.93 34.77 -4.27
N GLY A 542 -14.84 34.01 -4.20
CA GLY A 542 -13.48 34.51 -4.04
C GLY A 542 -12.72 34.20 -5.33
N ASP A 543 -11.95 35.18 -5.78
CA ASP A 543 -11.23 35.21 -7.05
C ASP A 543 -10.21 34.08 -7.18
N ASP A 544 -10.18 33.41 -8.34
CA ASP A 544 -8.97 32.81 -8.92
C ASP A 544 -9.18 32.67 -10.44
N LEU A 545 -8.48 33.51 -11.21
CA LEU A 545 -8.37 33.46 -12.66
C LEU A 545 -7.48 32.28 -13.04
N ILE A 546 -8.07 31.20 -13.54
CA ILE A 546 -7.33 30.11 -14.21
C ILE A 546 -7.14 30.50 -15.68
N GLU A 547 -5.90 30.76 -16.09
CA GLU A 547 -5.52 30.91 -17.49
C GLU A 547 -5.67 29.56 -18.23
N ALA A 548 -6.46 29.53 -19.30
CA ALA A 548 -6.58 28.38 -20.19
C ALA A 548 -5.49 28.43 -21.28
N PRO A 549 -4.75 27.34 -21.57
CA PRO A 549 -3.76 27.35 -22.65
C PRO A 549 -4.44 27.34 -24.03
N ALA A 550 -3.84 28.08 -24.96
CA ALA A 550 -4.32 28.30 -26.31
C ALA A 550 -4.27 27.00 -27.16
N PHE A 551 -5.40 26.67 -27.80
CA PHE A 551 -5.48 25.60 -28.79
C PHE A 551 -4.93 26.07 -30.15
N GLU A 552 -3.83 25.47 -30.61
CA GLU A 552 -3.43 25.54 -32.02
C GLU A 552 -4.36 24.66 -32.89
N THR A 553 -4.97 25.26 -33.90
CA THR A 553 -5.80 24.54 -34.88
C THR A 553 -4.95 24.15 -36.09
N ARG A 554 -4.55 22.87 -36.18
CA ARG A 554 -4.05 22.29 -37.44
C ARG A 554 -5.24 21.95 -38.34
N ARG A 555 -5.27 22.53 -39.55
CA ARG A 555 -6.21 22.17 -40.63
C ARG A 555 -5.72 20.91 -41.36
N PHE A 556 -6.60 19.92 -41.54
CA PHE A 556 -6.44 18.87 -42.54
C PHE A 556 -7.31 19.17 -43.78
N PRO A 557 -6.83 18.93 -45.01
CA PRO A 557 -7.60 19.20 -46.22
C PRO A 557 -8.52 18.02 -46.62
N GLY A 558 -9.79 18.35 -46.83
CA GLY A 558 -10.64 17.89 -47.94
C GLY A 558 -10.94 16.39 -48.07
N THR A 559 -12.15 15.99 -47.68
CA THR A 559 -12.88 14.95 -48.42
C THR A 559 -14.37 15.26 -48.43
N THR A 560 -14.90 15.43 -49.64
CA THR A 560 -16.31 15.67 -49.95
C THR A 560 -17.12 14.39 -49.75
N ILE A 561 -18.18 14.41 -48.94
CA ILE A 561 -19.21 13.37 -48.94
C ILE A 561 -20.57 14.01 -49.20
N GLN A 562 -21.20 13.57 -50.29
CA GLN A 562 -22.53 13.97 -50.75
C GLN A 562 -23.63 13.53 -49.77
N ARG A 563 -24.65 14.36 -49.65
CA ARG A 563 -25.89 14.11 -48.92
C ARG A 563 -26.71 12.98 -49.56
N HIS A 564 -27.21 12.07 -48.72
CA HIS A 564 -28.54 11.48 -48.89
C HIS A 564 -29.28 11.58 -47.55
N ILE A 565 -30.50 12.11 -47.61
CA ILE A 565 -31.43 12.29 -46.49
C ILE A 565 -32.45 11.16 -46.57
N GLY A 566 -32.68 10.46 -45.47
CA GLY A 566 -33.84 9.60 -45.28
C GLY A 566 -33.76 8.78 -43.99
N GLY A 567 -34.66 9.07 -43.04
CA GLY A 567 -34.91 8.22 -41.86
C GLY A 567 -34.70 8.93 -40.52
N ASP A 568 -35.74 8.92 -39.68
CA ASP A 568 -35.84 9.55 -38.36
C ASP A 568 -34.69 9.22 -37.39
N ASP A 569 -33.99 10.26 -36.92
CA ASP A 569 -32.95 10.16 -35.88
C ASP A 569 -33.31 11.03 -34.64
N PRO A 570 -33.50 10.43 -33.45
CA PRO A 570 -33.74 11.15 -32.19
C PRO A 570 -32.63 12.16 -31.80
N HIS A 571 -31.44 12.10 -32.40
CA HIS A 571 -30.33 13.01 -32.08
C HIS A 571 -30.45 14.42 -32.69
N ALA A 572 -31.39 14.66 -33.61
CA ALA A 572 -31.60 15.99 -34.18
C ALA A 572 -32.19 17.00 -33.17
N ARG A 573 -32.95 16.54 -32.16
CA ARG A 573 -33.54 17.41 -31.13
C ARG A 573 -32.52 17.84 -30.06
N LEU A 574 -31.49 17.04 -29.79
CA LEU A 574 -30.44 17.39 -28.83
C LEU A 574 -29.51 18.49 -29.37
N LYS A 575 -29.17 18.45 -30.66
CA LYS A 575 -28.31 19.45 -31.32
C LYS A 575 -28.93 20.85 -31.36
N ALA A 576 -30.26 20.93 -31.49
CA ALA A 576 -30.99 22.22 -31.45
C ALA A 576 -31.13 22.81 -30.03
N GLY A 577 -30.93 22.00 -28.98
CA GLY A 577 -30.91 22.44 -27.58
C GLY A 577 -29.58 23.08 -27.20
N VAL A 578 -28.47 22.44 -27.57
CA VAL A 578 -27.10 22.91 -27.31
C VAL A 578 -26.81 24.23 -28.04
N PHE A 579 -27.27 24.36 -29.29
CA PHE A 579 -27.07 25.60 -30.06
C PHE A 579 -27.84 26.79 -29.47
N ARG A 580 -29.03 26.56 -28.87
CA ARG A 580 -29.81 27.60 -28.19
C ARG A 580 -29.23 27.97 -26.82
N ALA A 581 -28.59 27.03 -26.12
CA ALA A 581 -27.89 27.31 -24.87
C ALA A 581 -26.63 28.16 -25.10
N LEU A 582 -25.82 27.82 -26.11
CA LEU A 582 -24.63 28.59 -26.51
C LEU A 582 -24.99 30.01 -26.97
N HIS A 583 -26.11 30.17 -27.69
CA HIS A 583 -26.57 31.49 -28.13
C HIS A 583 -27.10 32.37 -26.99
N ARG A 584 -27.59 31.78 -25.89
CA ARG A 584 -27.98 32.50 -24.67
C ARG A 584 -26.76 32.89 -23.84
N LEU A 585 -25.75 32.03 -23.77
CA LEU A 585 -24.48 32.30 -23.10
C LEU A 585 -23.73 33.47 -23.79
N ALA A 586 -23.68 33.46 -25.13
CA ALA A 586 -23.07 34.54 -25.92
C ALA A 586 -23.81 35.89 -25.80
N ARG A 587 -25.10 35.87 -25.45
CA ARG A 587 -25.91 37.08 -25.21
C ARG A 587 -25.72 37.62 -23.78
N ALA A 588 -25.49 36.74 -22.80
CA ALA A 588 -25.19 37.12 -21.42
C ALA A 588 -23.82 37.78 -21.29
N VAL A 589 -22.80 37.31 -22.04
CA VAL A 589 -21.45 37.91 -22.07
C VAL A 589 -21.47 39.34 -22.63
N ARG A 590 -22.38 39.65 -23.56
CA ARG A 590 -22.55 41.01 -24.10
C ARG A 590 -23.27 41.98 -23.15
N HIS A 591 -23.97 41.49 -22.14
CA HIS A 591 -24.75 42.33 -21.23
C HIS A 591 -23.96 42.79 -19.98
N HIS A 592 -22.79 42.20 -19.74
CA HIS A 592 -21.93 42.48 -18.58
C HIS A 592 -20.63 43.25 -18.90
N GLY A 593 -20.54 43.92 -20.05
CA GLY A 593 -19.54 44.97 -20.27
C GLY A 593 -18.07 44.52 -20.27
N ILE A 594 -17.76 43.28 -20.67
CA ILE A 594 -16.37 42.85 -20.86
C ILE A 594 -15.87 43.39 -22.21
N VAL A 595 -14.99 44.39 -22.15
CA VAL A 595 -14.29 44.96 -23.31
C VAL A 595 -13.09 44.06 -23.62
N LEU A 596 -13.12 43.39 -24.79
CA LEU A 596 -11.94 42.73 -25.36
C LEU A 596 -11.17 43.76 -26.18
N GLU A 597 -9.98 44.13 -25.69
CA GLU A 597 -9.07 45.03 -26.39
C GLU A 597 -8.47 44.31 -27.62
N GLN A 598 -8.91 44.67 -28.82
CA GLN A 598 -8.31 44.18 -30.07
C GLN A 598 -7.03 44.98 -30.36
N ARG A 599 -5.86 44.36 -30.18
CA ARG A 599 -4.62 44.86 -30.82
C ARG A 599 -4.78 44.77 -32.34
N ARG A 600 -4.95 45.92 -32.99
CA ARG A 600 -4.88 46.07 -34.44
C ARG A 600 -3.43 45.83 -34.91
N THR A 601 -3.18 44.72 -35.59
CA THR A 601 -2.05 44.64 -36.54
C THR A 601 -2.55 45.17 -37.88
N GLY A 602 -2.19 46.42 -38.18
CA GLY A 602 -2.50 47.07 -39.46
C GLY A 602 -1.62 46.52 -40.57
N ILE A 603 -2.24 46.11 -41.67
CA ILE A 603 -1.59 45.94 -42.98
C ILE A 603 -2.04 47.13 -43.84
N GLY A 604 -1.07 47.94 -44.27
CA GLY A 604 -1.22 48.97 -45.30
C GLY A 604 0.12 49.16 -46.01
N ALA A 605 0.16 48.86 -47.31
CA ALA A 605 1.30 49.06 -48.21
C ALA A 605 1.28 50.49 -48.81
N PRO A 606 2.19 50.86 -49.73
CA PRO A 606 3.58 51.26 -49.48
C PRO A 606 3.87 52.71 -49.97
N ALA A 607 4.97 53.31 -49.52
CA ALA A 607 5.61 54.43 -50.20
C ALA A 607 7.14 54.39 -50.01
N GLU A 608 7.82 54.66 -51.13
CA GLU A 608 9.22 54.98 -51.42
C GLU A 608 10.00 55.59 -50.24
N ASP A 609 11.30 55.36 -50.01
CA ASP A 609 12.44 55.49 -50.92
C ASP A 609 13.72 55.02 -50.15
N GLY A 610 14.84 54.79 -50.85
CA GLY A 610 16.18 55.01 -50.25
C GLY A 610 17.03 53.86 -49.68
N GLN A 611 17.71 53.14 -50.59
CA GLN A 611 19.14 52.75 -50.50
C GLN A 611 19.68 51.65 -49.55
N ARG A 612 20.17 50.59 -50.22
CA ARG A 612 21.52 49.96 -50.12
C ARG A 612 21.89 49.19 -48.83
N ARG A 613 21.95 47.85 -48.90
CA ARG A 613 23.16 47.02 -49.17
C ARG A 613 22.84 45.52 -49.04
N ARG A 614 23.71 44.72 -49.68
CA ARG A 614 23.58 43.34 -50.16
C ARG A 614 23.78 42.25 -49.09
N ALA A 615 23.45 41.02 -49.55
CA ALA A 615 23.87 39.68 -49.10
C ALA A 615 22.98 39.07 -48.01
N GLY A 616 22.41 37.88 -48.12
CA GLY A 616 22.58 36.79 -49.08
C GLY A 616 22.55 35.48 -48.31
N ALA A 617 21.51 34.66 -48.46
CA ALA A 617 21.49 33.19 -48.34
C ALA A 617 20.06 32.67 -48.15
N ARG A 618 19.78 31.56 -48.83
CA ARG A 618 18.52 30.80 -48.89
C ARG A 618 18.39 29.80 -47.72
N PRO A 619 17.21 29.19 -47.51
CA PRO A 619 16.78 28.59 -46.24
C PRO A 619 17.12 27.09 -46.14
N GLN A 620 17.13 26.58 -44.91
CA GLN A 620 16.92 25.16 -44.64
C GLN A 620 15.69 24.96 -43.76
N ILE A 621 14.93 23.95 -44.16
CA ILE A 621 13.65 23.48 -43.62
C ILE A 621 13.97 22.56 -42.43
N GLY A 622 13.20 22.69 -41.35
CA GLY A 622 13.09 21.78 -40.22
C GLY A 622 11.73 21.98 -39.56
#